data_AF-A0A430Q0A8-F1
#
_entry.id   AF-A0A430Q0A8-F1
#
_cell.length_a   1.000
_cell.length_b   1.000
_cell.length_c   1.000
_cell.angle_alpha   90.00
_cell.angle_beta   90.00
_cell.angle_gamma   90.00
#
_symmetry.space_group_name_H-M   'P 1'
#
loop_
_entity.id
_entity.type
_entity.pdbx_description
1 polymer ?
#
loop_
_entity_poly.entity_id
_entity_poly.type
_entity_poly.pdbx_seq_one_letter_code
_entity_poly.pdbx_strand_id
1 'polypeptide(L)'
;MSLDPKYADLPWIAHGQPDVYEAGELPEADQMMKETVEDTMSAREIEVVKLSVSEAHRRFAGCKVDSSNVDFSDSISGNGKIGYAIEMDQYDFVADIDRRIHRIEALIGQPDPNKLTALTADTTTHGLLEACSRLSARSSLFQQGYLDMIEARLASLQGKLQAVTEKREAIADYDMQNKIAELYELVKKWNDVAESLPVIVERLSTLKSLHEEGKQNI
;
A
#
# COMPACT_ATOMS: atom_id res chain seq x y z
N MET A 1 -21.80 4.42 23.34
CA MET A 1 -23.17 4.64 23.82
C MET A 1 -23.07 5.31 25.18
N SER A 2 -23.72 6.45 25.37
CA SER A 2 -23.71 7.18 26.64
C SER A 2 -24.44 6.35 27.69
N LEU A 3 -23.80 6.09 28.83
CA LEU A 3 -24.38 5.31 29.92
C LEU A 3 -25.54 6.10 30.55
N ASP A 4 -26.71 5.48 30.66
CA ASP A 4 -27.85 6.12 31.30
C ASP A 4 -27.53 6.39 32.79
N PRO A 5 -27.66 7.65 33.26
CA PRO A 5 -27.30 8.05 34.62
C PRO A 5 -28.12 7.37 35.72
N LYS A 6 -29.19 6.66 35.33
CA LYS A 6 -30.07 5.89 36.22
C LYS A 6 -29.42 4.60 36.74
N TYR A 7 -28.43 4.06 36.04
CA TYR A 7 -27.84 2.76 36.33
C TYR A 7 -26.36 2.82 36.73
N ALA A 8 -25.77 4.02 36.78
CA ALA A 8 -24.34 4.24 36.97
C ALA A 8 -23.80 3.84 38.37
N ASP A 9 -24.64 3.90 39.40
CA ASP A 9 -24.22 3.66 40.80
C ASP A 9 -24.66 2.27 41.35
N LEU A 10 -25.26 1.43 40.52
CA LEU A 10 -25.76 0.13 40.95
C LEU A 10 -24.64 -0.92 40.89
N PRO A 11 -24.22 -1.51 42.03
CA PRO A 11 -23.31 -2.64 42.01
C PRO A 11 -24.01 -3.81 41.32
N TRP A 12 -23.28 -4.51 40.44
CA TRP A 12 -23.73 -5.66 39.64
C TRP A 12 -24.39 -5.38 38.28
N ILE A 13 -24.32 -4.16 37.74
CA ILE A 13 -24.72 -3.85 36.36
C ILE A 13 -23.53 -3.93 35.41
N ALA A 14 -23.68 -4.69 34.33
CA ALA A 14 -22.63 -4.93 33.34
C ALA A 14 -22.55 -3.77 32.33
N HIS A 15 -21.70 -2.77 32.59
CA HIS A 15 -21.58 -1.54 31.77
C HIS A 15 -20.79 -1.68 30.46
N GLY A 16 -20.23 -2.86 30.17
CA GLY A 16 -19.34 -3.09 29.03
C GLY A 16 -19.64 -4.37 28.26
N GLN A 17 -20.83 -4.95 28.45
CA GLN A 17 -21.25 -6.15 27.74
C GLN A 17 -22.34 -5.78 26.73
N PRO A 18 -22.32 -6.36 25.51
CA PRO A 18 -23.41 -6.15 24.56
C PRO A 18 -24.72 -6.67 25.16
N ASP A 19 -25.77 -5.85 25.05
CA ASP A 19 -27.11 -6.16 25.59
C ASP A 19 -27.75 -7.38 24.91
N VAL A 20 -27.28 -7.74 23.71
CA VAL A 20 -27.74 -8.87 22.92
C VAL A 20 -26.53 -9.63 22.38
N TYR A 21 -26.50 -10.94 22.60
CA TYR A 21 -25.51 -11.85 22.03
C TYR A 21 -26.21 -12.70 20.97
N GLU A 22 -25.97 -12.36 19.71
CA GLU A 22 -26.50 -13.07 18.54
C GLU A 22 -25.35 -13.85 17.89
N ALA A 23 -25.62 -15.06 17.39
CA ALA A 23 -24.70 -15.71 16.48
C ALA A 23 -24.76 -14.96 15.14
N GLY A 24 -23.62 -14.57 14.57
CA GLY A 24 -23.61 -13.91 13.26
C GLY A 24 -24.23 -14.80 12.19
N GLU A 25 -25.47 -14.52 11.79
CA GLU A 25 -26.13 -15.22 10.69
C GLU A 25 -25.60 -14.70 9.35
N LEU A 26 -24.79 -15.52 8.68
CA LEU A 26 -24.54 -15.37 7.25
C LEU A 26 -25.80 -15.85 6.50
N PRO A 27 -26.25 -15.16 5.45
CA PRO A 27 -27.35 -15.63 4.60
C PRO A 27 -27.04 -17.05 4.06
N GLU A 28 -28.02 -17.96 4.08
CA GLU A 28 -27.85 -19.35 3.57
C GLU A 28 -27.29 -19.41 2.14
N ALA A 29 -27.51 -18.36 1.33
CA ALA A 29 -27.00 -18.23 -0.03
C ALA A 29 -25.46 -18.16 -0.13
N ASP A 30 -24.78 -17.67 0.93
CA ASP A 30 -23.32 -17.53 0.98
C ASP A 30 -22.61 -18.78 1.57
N GLN A 31 -23.37 -19.79 2.00
CA GLN A 31 -22.82 -21.09 2.46
C GLN A 31 -22.53 -22.08 1.32
N MET A 32 -22.88 -21.72 0.08
CA MET A 32 -22.63 -22.57 -1.07
C MET A 32 -21.18 -22.39 -1.56
N MET A 33 -20.28 -23.27 -1.08
CA MET A 33 -19.02 -23.51 -1.78
C MET A 33 -19.38 -23.96 -3.19
N LYS A 34 -19.03 -23.13 -4.18
CA LYS A 34 -19.17 -23.47 -5.59
C LYS A 34 -18.15 -24.57 -5.88
N GLU A 35 -18.58 -25.82 -5.72
CA GLU A 35 -17.93 -26.99 -6.31
C GLU A 35 -17.91 -26.76 -7.81
N THR A 36 -16.85 -26.12 -8.28
CA THR A 36 -16.48 -26.24 -9.67
C THR A 36 -15.88 -27.61 -9.75
N VAL A 37 -16.72 -28.56 -10.13
CA VAL A 37 -16.36 -29.93 -10.45
C VAL A 37 -15.25 -29.86 -11.49
N GLU A 38 -13.99 -29.85 -11.04
CA GLU A 38 -12.84 -30.22 -11.86
C GLU A 38 -12.89 -31.73 -12.04
N ASP A 39 -13.91 -32.19 -12.78
CA ASP A 39 -13.86 -33.49 -13.40
C ASP A 39 -13.12 -33.31 -14.73
N THR A 40 -11.82 -33.57 -14.70
CA THR A 40 -11.25 -34.59 -15.58
C THR A 40 -9.79 -34.80 -15.21
N MET A 41 -9.50 -36.03 -14.81
CA MET A 41 -8.17 -36.58 -14.57
C MET A 41 -7.18 -36.19 -15.67
N SER A 42 -6.28 -35.24 -15.41
CA SER A 42 -5.03 -35.17 -16.16
C SER A 42 -4.11 -36.23 -15.56
N ALA A 43 -3.97 -37.37 -16.25
CA ALA A 43 -2.88 -38.29 -16.00
C ALA A 43 -1.58 -37.47 -15.86
N ARG A 44 -0.78 -37.70 -14.81
CA ARG A 44 0.48 -36.97 -14.52
C ARG A 44 1.46 -36.91 -15.70
N GLU A 45 1.23 -37.72 -16.72
CA GLU A 45 2.06 -37.91 -17.91
C GLU A 45 1.57 -37.13 -19.14
N ILE A 46 0.46 -36.39 -19.06
CA ILE A 46 -0.09 -35.60 -20.17
C ILE A 46 -0.12 -34.11 -19.79
N GLU A 47 0.65 -33.30 -20.52
CA GLU A 47 0.56 -31.85 -20.48
C GLU A 47 -0.60 -31.38 -21.39
N VAL A 48 -1.66 -30.86 -20.79
CA VAL A 48 -2.77 -30.27 -21.55
C VAL A 48 -2.49 -28.79 -21.78
N VAL A 49 -1.92 -28.47 -22.95
CA VAL A 49 -1.69 -27.08 -23.37
C VAL A 49 -3.00 -26.50 -23.92
N LYS A 50 -3.50 -25.44 -23.27
CA LYS A 50 -4.68 -24.70 -23.77
C LYS A 50 -4.28 -23.88 -24.99
N LEU A 51 -4.81 -24.24 -26.16
CA LEU A 51 -4.59 -23.49 -27.39
C LEU A 51 -5.59 -22.34 -27.50
N SER A 52 -5.09 -21.12 -27.66
CA SER A 52 -5.90 -19.95 -28.01
C SER A 52 -5.82 -19.68 -29.51
N VAL A 53 -6.97 -19.75 -30.20
CA VAL A 53 -7.08 -19.49 -31.65
C VAL A 53 -6.59 -18.08 -31.98
N SER A 54 -6.93 -17.09 -31.14
CA SER A 54 -6.54 -15.69 -31.32
C SER A 54 -5.03 -15.49 -31.18
N GLU A 55 -4.38 -16.23 -30.29
CA GLU A 55 -2.93 -16.16 -30.10
C GLU A 55 -2.17 -16.90 -31.21
N ALA A 56 -2.64 -18.09 -31.58
CA ALA A 56 -2.07 -18.87 -32.68
C ALA A 56 -2.13 -18.09 -34.00
N HIS A 57 -3.29 -17.48 -34.33
CA HIS A 57 -3.43 -16.66 -35.52
C HIS A 57 -2.45 -15.48 -35.51
N ARG A 58 -2.31 -14.77 -34.38
CA ARG A 58 -1.37 -13.64 -34.27
C ARG A 58 0.08 -14.07 -34.54
N ARG A 59 0.49 -15.24 -34.05
CA ARG A 59 1.86 -15.75 -34.23
C ARG A 59 2.15 -16.14 -35.69
N PHE A 60 1.19 -16.73 -36.39
CA PHE A 60 1.39 -17.25 -37.74
C PHE A 60 0.86 -16.35 -38.87
N ALA A 61 0.16 -15.24 -38.56
CA ALA A 61 -0.43 -14.36 -39.57
C ALA A 61 0.57 -13.77 -40.57
N GLY A 62 1.84 -13.62 -40.17
CA GLY A 62 2.91 -13.12 -41.06
C GLY A 62 3.72 -14.23 -41.75
N CYS A 63 3.50 -15.49 -41.42
CA CYS A 63 4.25 -16.59 -42.02
C CYS A 63 3.57 -17.02 -43.32
N LYS A 64 4.18 -16.70 -44.45
CA LYS A 64 3.78 -17.23 -45.77
C LYS A 64 4.66 -18.42 -46.13
N VAL A 65 4.06 -19.34 -46.87
CA VAL A 65 4.69 -20.57 -47.31
C VAL A 65 4.59 -20.63 -48.81
N ASP A 66 5.73 -20.79 -49.48
CA ASP A 66 5.77 -20.97 -50.92
C ASP A 66 5.51 -22.42 -51.29
N SER A 67 4.66 -22.59 -52.32
CA SER A 67 4.27 -23.87 -52.89
C SER A 67 4.77 -24.06 -54.32
N SER A 68 5.47 -23.08 -54.89
CA SER A 68 5.85 -23.03 -56.30
C SER A 68 6.76 -24.18 -56.74
N ASN A 69 7.64 -24.64 -55.85
CA ASN A 69 8.63 -25.70 -56.13
C ASN A 69 8.38 -26.98 -55.31
N VAL A 70 7.14 -27.17 -54.84
CA VAL A 70 6.78 -28.32 -54.00
C VAL A 70 6.51 -29.54 -54.89
N ASP A 71 7.37 -30.55 -54.77
CA ASP A 71 7.23 -31.81 -55.49
C ASP A 71 7.32 -33.00 -54.53
N PHE A 72 6.16 -33.65 -54.30
CA PHE A 72 6.02 -34.86 -53.48
C PHE A 72 6.02 -36.16 -54.30
N SER A 73 6.24 -36.09 -55.62
CA SER A 73 6.27 -37.26 -56.51
C SER A 73 7.61 -37.99 -56.44
N ASP A 74 8.03 -38.35 -55.22
CA ASP A 74 9.41 -38.76 -54.99
C ASP A 74 9.76 -40.12 -55.62
N SER A 75 10.90 -40.12 -56.32
CA SER A 75 11.71 -41.28 -56.64
C SER A 75 13.05 -41.04 -55.95
N ILE A 76 13.38 -41.92 -55.01
CA ILE A 76 14.54 -41.92 -54.08
C ILE A 76 15.95 -41.79 -54.70
N SER A 77 16.08 -41.52 -55.99
CA SER A 77 17.35 -41.50 -56.74
C SER A 77 17.96 -40.10 -56.96
N GLY A 78 17.62 -39.08 -56.18
CA GLY A 78 18.13 -37.71 -56.35
C GLY A 78 18.44 -36.96 -55.04
N ASN A 79 19.02 -35.76 -55.16
CA ASN A 79 19.17 -34.83 -54.02
C ASN A 79 17.77 -34.53 -53.47
N GLY A 80 17.57 -34.79 -52.17
CA GLY A 80 16.25 -34.73 -51.52
C GLY A 80 15.50 -33.44 -51.85
N LYS A 81 14.27 -33.59 -52.35
CA LYS A 81 13.41 -32.45 -52.67
C LYS A 81 12.89 -31.84 -51.37
N ILE A 82 13.06 -30.53 -51.23
CA ILE A 82 12.48 -29.76 -50.13
C ILE A 82 11.03 -29.48 -50.52
N GLY A 83 10.10 -29.75 -49.61
CA GLY A 83 8.69 -29.42 -49.80
C GLY A 83 8.47 -27.91 -49.68
N TYR A 84 7.66 -27.51 -48.72
CA TYR A 84 7.33 -26.12 -48.49
C TYR A 84 8.54 -25.28 -48.04
N ALA A 85 8.79 -24.17 -48.74
CA ALA A 85 9.82 -23.19 -48.37
C ALA A 85 9.17 -21.95 -47.74
N ILE A 86 9.86 -21.33 -46.78
CA ILE A 86 9.42 -20.08 -46.17
C ILE A 86 9.95 -18.94 -47.04
N GLU A 87 9.06 -18.27 -47.77
CA GLU A 87 9.39 -17.00 -48.42
C GLU A 87 9.28 -15.88 -47.37
N MET A 88 10.42 -15.24 -47.09
CA MET A 88 10.46 -14.01 -46.30
C MET A 88 10.45 -12.85 -47.29
N ASP A 89 9.34 -12.10 -47.32
CA ASP A 89 9.27 -10.86 -48.10
C ASP A 89 10.33 -9.88 -47.56
N GLN A 90 11.00 -9.10 -48.44
CA GLN A 90 12.03 -8.13 -48.02
C GLN A 90 11.50 -7.14 -46.96
N TYR A 91 10.19 -6.88 -46.98
CA TYR A 91 9.47 -6.07 -46.02
C TYR A 91 9.38 -6.70 -44.62
N ASP A 92 9.24 -8.03 -44.54
CA ASP A 92 9.17 -8.76 -43.28
C ASP A 92 10.54 -8.83 -42.59
N PHE A 93 11.62 -8.95 -43.37
CA PHE A 93 12.97 -8.86 -42.83
C PHE A 93 13.25 -7.47 -42.24
N VAL A 94 12.87 -6.41 -42.97
CA VAL A 94 13.00 -5.03 -42.47
C VAL A 94 12.16 -4.82 -41.22
N ALA A 95 10.94 -5.36 -41.17
CA ALA A 95 10.08 -5.29 -39.99
C ALA A 95 10.66 -6.03 -38.77
N ASP A 96 11.31 -7.18 -38.97
CA ASP A 96 11.99 -7.91 -37.88
C ASP A 96 13.22 -7.14 -37.37
N ILE A 97 14.03 -6.60 -38.27
CA ILE A 97 15.16 -5.73 -37.91
C ILE A 97 14.68 -4.49 -37.15
N ASP A 98 13.61 -3.86 -37.62
CA ASP A 98 13.04 -2.69 -36.97
C ASP A 98 12.53 -3.03 -35.55
N ARG A 99 11.82 -4.16 -35.39
CA ARG A 99 11.44 -4.67 -34.05
C ARG A 99 12.63 -4.93 -33.15
N ARG A 100 13.73 -5.49 -33.68
CA ARG A 100 14.96 -5.74 -32.94
C ARG A 100 15.64 -4.45 -32.51
N ILE A 101 15.68 -3.44 -33.38
CA ILE A 101 16.21 -2.10 -33.07
C ILE A 101 15.37 -1.45 -31.98
N HIS A 102 14.04 -1.41 -32.15
CA HIS A 102 13.13 -0.89 -31.13
C HIS A 102 13.31 -1.56 -29.77
N ARG A 103 13.53 -2.88 -29.74
CA ARG A 103 13.79 -3.60 -28.48
C ARG A 103 15.11 -3.17 -27.84
N ILE A 104 16.17 -3.00 -28.64
CA ILE A 104 17.48 -2.54 -28.16
C ILE A 104 17.39 -1.10 -27.65
N GLU A 105 16.68 -0.22 -28.35
CA GLU A 105 16.43 1.16 -27.93
C GLU A 105 15.62 1.23 -26.63
N ALA A 106 14.60 0.38 -26.49
CA ALA A 106 13.84 0.28 -25.25
C ALA A 106 14.68 -0.20 -24.06
N LEU A 107 15.63 -1.12 -24.29
CA LEU A 107 16.53 -1.64 -23.25
C LEU A 107 17.63 -0.65 -22.86
N ILE A 108 18.17 0.09 -23.81
CA ILE A 108 19.18 1.15 -23.56
C ILE A 108 18.50 2.40 -22.95
N GLY A 109 17.20 2.54 -23.18
CA GLY A 109 16.40 3.68 -22.77
C GLY A 109 16.49 4.81 -23.78
N GLN A 110 15.37 5.50 -24.01
CA GLN A 110 15.39 6.79 -24.69
C GLN A 110 16.09 7.78 -23.76
N PRO A 111 17.09 8.54 -24.24
CA PRO A 111 17.71 9.58 -23.43
C PRO A 111 16.69 10.68 -23.18
N ASP A 112 15.90 10.56 -22.12
CA ASP A 112 15.05 11.62 -21.59
C ASP A 112 15.96 12.56 -20.77
N PRO A 113 16.37 13.72 -21.31
CA PRO A 113 17.35 14.59 -20.66
C PRO A 113 16.84 15.20 -19.35
N ASN A 114 15.54 15.11 -19.05
CA ASN A 114 14.89 15.79 -17.93
C ASN A 114 14.56 14.89 -16.73
N LYS A 115 14.59 13.56 -16.87
CA LYS A 115 14.16 12.66 -15.78
C LYS A 115 15.29 12.26 -14.82
N LEU A 116 16.56 12.33 -15.25
CA LEU A 116 17.70 11.82 -14.48
C LEU A 116 18.97 12.69 -14.56
N THR A 117 18.89 13.94 -15.02
CA THR A 117 20.06 14.82 -15.25
C THR A 117 20.98 14.90 -14.03
N ALA A 118 20.42 14.96 -12.82
CA ALA A 118 21.19 15.06 -11.58
C ALA A 118 21.93 13.76 -11.21
N LEU A 119 21.39 12.59 -11.56
CA LEU A 119 21.98 11.28 -11.25
C LEU A 119 22.89 10.76 -12.38
N THR A 120 22.65 11.22 -13.60
CA THR A 120 23.39 10.80 -14.80
C THR A 120 24.45 11.83 -15.21
N ALA A 121 24.59 12.99 -14.54
CA ALA A 121 25.54 14.04 -14.92
C ALA A 121 26.98 13.54 -15.18
N ASP A 122 27.48 12.64 -14.33
CA ASP A 122 28.83 12.05 -14.45
C ASP A 122 28.94 10.98 -15.56
N THR A 123 27.81 10.46 -16.06
CA THR A 123 27.74 9.34 -17.03
C THR A 123 27.10 9.73 -18.36
N THR A 124 26.39 10.85 -18.45
CA THR A 124 25.69 11.34 -19.66
C THR A 124 26.63 11.79 -20.76
N THR A 125 27.85 12.22 -20.42
CA THR A 125 28.83 12.76 -21.37
C THR A 125 29.73 11.69 -21.98
N HIS A 126 29.58 10.44 -21.56
CA HIS A 126 30.47 9.33 -21.90
C HIS A 126 29.72 8.22 -22.62
N GLY A 127 30.42 7.43 -23.44
CA GLY A 127 29.83 6.22 -24.02
C GLY A 127 29.41 5.24 -22.92
N LEU A 128 28.36 4.43 -23.18
CA LEU A 128 27.81 3.47 -22.21
C LEU A 128 28.86 2.60 -21.52
N LEU A 129 29.90 2.20 -22.26
CA LEU A 129 30.99 1.38 -21.74
C LEU A 129 31.86 2.14 -20.72
N GLU A 130 32.16 3.41 -20.99
CA GLU A 130 32.95 4.25 -20.09
C GLU A 130 32.13 4.64 -18.85
N ALA A 131 30.84 4.94 -19.02
CA ALA A 131 29.90 5.14 -17.91
C ALA A 131 29.83 3.91 -16.99
N CYS A 132 29.74 2.71 -17.57
CA CYS A 132 29.70 1.46 -16.82
C CYS A 132 31.02 1.16 -16.10
N SER A 133 32.17 1.43 -16.74
CA SER A 133 33.49 1.28 -16.14
C SER A 133 33.67 2.22 -14.93
N ARG A 134 33.25 3.48 -15.05
CA ARG A 134 33.26 4.46 -13.95
C ARG A 134 32.33 4.06 -12.80
N LEU A 135 31.12 3.60 -13.12
CA LEU A 135 30.19 3.12 -12.10
C LEU A 135 30.73 1.87 -11.40
N SER A 136 31.37 0.96 -12.13
CA SER A 136 32.05 -0.21 -11.56
C SER A 136 33.22 0.18 -10.64
N ALA A 137 34.04 1.14 -11.06
CA ALA A 137 35.12 1.69 -10.23
C ALA A 137 34.62 2.45 -9.00
N ARG A 138 33.47 3.15 -9.08
CA ARG A 138 32.81 3.70 -7.88
C ARG A 138 32.15 2.62 -7.04
N SER A 139 31.62 1.57 -7.66
CA SER A 139 31.03 0.45 -6.95
C SER A 139 32.06 -0.29 -6.10
N SER A 140 33.31 -0.37 -6.56
CA SER A 140 34.41 -0.95 -5.77
C SER A 140 34.89 -0.04 -4.64
N LEU A 141 34.55 1.26 -4.67
CA LEU A 141 34.75 2.18 -3.55
C LEU A 141 33.70 2.00 -2.44
N PHE A 142 32.56 1.34 -2.73
CA PHE A 142 31.67 0.83 -1.67
C PHE A 142 32.33 -0.37 -1.00
N GLN A 143 33.42 -0.12 -0.29
CA GLN A 143 34.01 -1.09 0.62
C GLN A 143 32.99 -1.31 1.73
N GLN A 144 32.68 -2.57 2.01
CA GLN A 144 31.71 -3.01 3.01
C GLN A 144 31.87 -2.28 4.36
N GLY A 145 33.10 -1.92 4.74
CA GLY A 145 33.38 -1.15 5.97
C GLY A 145 32.79 0.27 6.02
N TYR A 146 32.61 0.97 4.89
CA TYR A 146 31.91 2.27 4.90
C TYR A 146 30.42 2.11 5.12
N LEU A 147 29.82 1.02 4.60
CA LEU A 147 28.42 0.68 4.86
C LEU A 147 28.22 0.30 6.33
N ASP A 148 29.08 -0.55 6.89
CA ASP A 148 29.02 -0.93 8.31
C ASP A 148 29.16 0.31 9.22
N MET A 149 30.04 1.26 8.87
CA MET A 149 30.20 2.51 9.61
C MET A 149 28.97 3.42 9.50
N ILE A 150 28.36 3.51 8.31
CA ILE A 150 27.12 4.28 8.11
C ILE A 150 25.97 3.64 8.88
N GLU A 151 25.85 2.32 8.85
CA GLU A 151 24.85 1.55 9.58
C GLU A 151 25.00 1.74 11.10
N ALA A 152 26.22 1.67 11.63
CA ALA A 152 26.50 1.95 13.04
C ALA A 152 26.09 3.38 13.45
N ARG A 153 26.36 4.37 12.59
CA ARG A 153 25.96 5.77 12.84
C ARG A 153 24.44 5.95 12.77
N LEU A 154 23.77 5.29 11.82
CA LEU A 154 22.31 5.30 11.70
C LEU A 154 21.65 4.64 12.91
N ALA A 155 22.15 3.48 13.37
CA ALA A 155 21.68 2.82 14.58
C ALA A 155 21.84 3.71 15.83
N SER A 156 22.99 4.40 15.96
CA SER A 156 23.22 5.36 17.04
C SER A 156 22.25 6.55 16.98
N LEU A 157 21.97 7.07 15.78
CA LEU A 157 21.01 8.16 15.58
C LEU A 157 19.59 7.71 15.92
N GLN A 158 19.19 6.51 15.49
CA GLN A 158 17.89 5.94 15.81
C GLN A 158 17.69 5.77 17.31
N GLY A 159 18.70 5.24 18.02
CA GLY A 159 18.64 5.13 19.48
C GLY A 159 18.52 6.49 20.18
N LYS A 160 19.22 7.53 19.69
CA LYS A 160 19.07 8.89 20.20
C LYS A 160 17.68 9.47 19.92
N LEU A 161 17.11 9.20 18.74
CA LEU A 161 15.78 9.67 18.38
C LEU A 161 14.71 9.03 19.28
N GLN A 162 14.80 7.72 19.50
CA GLN A 162 13.89 6.99 20.39
C GLN A 162 13.98 7.50 21.84
N ALA A 163 15.20 7.76 22.35
CA ALA A 163 15.38 8.33 23.67
C ALA A 163 14.78 9.75 23.79
N VAL A 164 14.79 10.54 22.71
CA VAL A 164 14.16 11.87 22.68
C VAL A 164 12.63 11.75 22.65
N THR A 165 12.07 10.80 21.89
CA THR A 165 10.62 10.58 21.85
C THR A 165 10.09 10.07 23.19
N GLU A 166 10.76 9.10 23.82
CA GLU A 166 10.38 8.57 25.14
C GLU A 166 10.43 9.67 26.22
N LYS A 167 11.49 10.50 26.23
CA LYS A 167 11.57 11.64 27.14
C LYS A 167 10.46 12.66 26.90
N ARG A 168 10.08 12.89 25.64
CA ARG A 168 9.01 13.83 25.29
C ARG A 168 7.64 13.33 25.74
N GLU A 169 7.36 12.03 25.59
CA GLU A 169 6.13 11.41 26.09
C GLU A 169 6.07 11.47 27.62
N ALA A 170 7.15 11.12 28.31
CA ALA A 170 7.23 11.20 29.76
C ALA A 170 7.00 12.64 30.30
N ILE A 171 7.53 13.65 29.61
CA ILE A 171 7.30 15.06 29.97
C ILE A 171 5.84 15.46 29.72
N ALA A 172 5.25 15.05 28.59
CA ALA A 172 3.86 15.37 28.27
C ALA A 172 2.87 14.73 29.25
N ASP A 173 3.12 13.48 29.67
CA ASP A 173 2.31 12.78 30.66
C ASP A 173 2.40 13.45 32.03
N TYR A 174 3.59 13.89 32.44
CA TYR A 174 3.78 14.64 33.68
C TYR A 174 3.00 15.96 33.68
N ASP A 175 3.07 16.73 32.58
CA ASP A 175 2.32 17.98 32.45
C ASP A 175 0.81 17.77 32.44
N MET A 176 0.33 16.71 31.76
CA MET A 176 -1.10 16.37 31.75
C MET A 176 -1.59 15.95 33.15
N GLN A 177 -0.83 15.13 33.86
CA GLN A 177 -1.14 14.74 35.24
C GLN A 177 -1.18 15.96 36.18
N ASN A 178 -0.23 16.88 36.05
CA ASN A 178 -0.22 18.10 36.86
C ASN A 178 -1.46 18.97 36.58
N LYS A 179 -1.85 19.11 35.31
CA LYS A 179 -3.05 19.85 34.93
C LYS A 179 -4.34 19.18 35.43
N ILE A 180 -4.40 17.86 35.42
CA ILE A 180 -5.52 17.10 36.02
C ILE A 180 -5.61 17.37 37.52
N ALA A 181 -4.48 17.35 38.23
CA ALA A 181 -4.44 17.64 39.67
C ALA A 181 -4.91 19.07 39.97
N GLU A 182 -4.48 20.06 39.18
CA GLU A 182 -4.93 21.45 39.30
C GLU A 182 -6.44 21.59 39.07
N LEU A 183 -6.99 20.95 38.02
CA LEU A 183 -8.42 20.96 37.74
C LEU A 183 -9.22 20.28 38.86
N TYR A 184 -8.72 19.18 39.41
CA TYR A 184 -9.35 18.50 40.54
C TYR A 184 -9.43 19.40 41.78
N GLU A 185 -8.34 20.09 42.12
CA GLU A 185 -8.32 21.06 43.23
C GLU A 185 -9.26 22.25 42.97
N LEU A 186 -9.37 22.71 41.72
CA LEU A 186 -10.32 23.76 41.34
C LEU A 186 -11.76 23.28 41.56
N VAL A 187 -12.14 22.14 41.00
CA VAL A 187 -13.49 21.58 41.12
C VAL A 187 -13.84 21.34 42.59
N LYS A 188 -12.92 20.81 43.39
CA LYS A 188 -13.10 20.59 44.82
C LYS A 188 -13.41 21.87 45.57
N LYS A 189 -12.69 22.97 45.31
CA LYS A 189 -12.95 24.28 45.94
C LYS A 189 -14.32 24.86 45.57
N TRP A 190 -14.78 24.59 44.35
CA TRP A 190 -16.05 25.11 43.86
C TRP A 190 -17.23 24.20 44.18
N ASN A 191 -17.01 22.95 44.58
CA ASN A 191 -18.06 22.01 44.97
C ASN A 191 -18.84 22.51 46.20
N ASP A 192 -18.13 22.98 47.23
CA ASP A 192 -18.76 23.52 48.46
C ASP A 192 -19.57 24.80 48.18
N VAL A 193 -19.11 25.61 47.22
CA VAL A 193 -19.81 26.83 46.78
C VAL A 193 -21.01 26.47 45.90
N ALA A 194 -20.90 25.46 45.05
CA ALA A 194 -21.99 24.98 44.20
C ALA A 194 -23.14 24.40 45.03
N GLU A 195 -22.85 23.72 46.14
CA GLU A 195 -23.85 23.17 47.05
C GLU A 195 -24.63 24.26 47.80
N SER A 196 -23.98 25.38 48.13
CA SER A 196 -24.61 26.52 48.82
C SER A 196 -25.28 27.53 47.88
N LEU A 197 -24.97 27.49 46.58
CA LEU A 197 -25.48 28.44 45.58
C LEU A 197 -27.02 28.48 45.46
N PRO A 198 -27.75 27.35 45.40
CA PRO A 198 -29.20 27.36 45.28
C PRO A 198 -29.88 28.04 46.46
N VAL A 199 -29.40 27.76 47.67
CA VAL A 199 -29.91 28.35 48.93
C VAL A 199 -29.68 29.86 48.95
N ILE A 200 -28.52 30.33 48.47
CA ILE A 200 -28.22 31.77 48.37
C ILE A 200 -29.13 32.44 47.34
N VAL A 201 -29.38 31.80 46.20
CA VAL A 201 -30.26 32.32 45.15
C VAL A 201 -31.72 32.40 45.61
N GLU A 202 -32.21 31.40 46.34
CA GLU A 202 -33.56 31.41 46.91
C GLU A 202 -33.73 32.53 47.95
N ARG A 203 -32.73 32.74 48.81
CA ARG A 203 -32.70 33.87 49.75
C ARG A 203 -32.66 35.23 49.05
N LEU A 204 -31.91 35.35 47.95
CA LEU A 204 -31.89 36.57 47.15
C LEU A 204 -33.21 36.83 46.43
N SER A 205 -33.89 35.78 45.96
CA SER A 205 -35.22 35.86 45.33
C SER A 205 -36.28 36.33 46.33
N THR A 206 -36.31 35.75 47.53
CA THR A 206 -37.21 36.17 48.61
C THR A 206 -36.93 37.60 49.08
N LEU A 207 -35.66 37.97 49.21
CA LEU A 207 -35.26 39.35 49.52
C LEU A 207 -35.65 40.33 48.41
N LYS A 208 -35.54 39.92 47.14
CA LYS A 208 -35.97 40.73 46.00
C LYS A 208 -37.48 40.98 46.04
N SER A 209 -38.30 39.94 46.25
CA SER A 209 -39.75 40.10 46.39
C SER A 209 -40.12 41.04 47.54
N LEU A 210 -39.44 40.91 48.69
CA LEU A 210 -39.63 41.79 49.84
C LEU A 210 -39.22 43.25 49.53
N HIS A 211 -38.13 43.45 48.78
CA HIS A 211 -37.71 44.76 48.31
C HIS A 211 -38.70 45.36 47.32
N GLU A 212 -39.26 44.55 46.42
CA GLU A 212 -40.24 44.98 45.42
C GLU A 212 -41.56 45.41 46.10
N GLU A 213 -41.99 44.66 47.11
CA GLU A 213 -43.16 44.95 47.96
C GLU A 213 -42.93 46.17 48.87
N GLY A 214 -41.73 46.33 49.42
CA GLY A 214 -41.33 47.52 50.17
C GLY A 214 -41.21 48.78 49.30
N LYS A 215 -40.88 48.63 48.02
CA LYS A 215 -40.77 49.72 47.05
C LYS A 215 -42.12 50.13 46.45
N GLN A 216 -43.13 49.26 46.50
CA GLN A 216 -44.52 49.58 46.16
C GLN A 216 -45.29 50.25 47.30
N ASN A 217 -44.81 50.14 48.55
CA ASN A 217 -45.43 50.73 49.75
C ASN A 217 -44.81 52.08 50.18
N ILE A 218 -44.08 52.77 49.29
CA ILE A 218 -43.61 54.16 49.40
C ILE A 218 -44.16 54.94 48.21
#